data_AF-A0AAW5ZEF7-F1
#
_entry.id   AF-A0AAW5ZEF7-F1
#
_cell.length_a   1.000
_cell.length_b   1.000
_cell.length_c   1.000
_cell.angle_alpha   90.00
_cell.angle_beta   90.00
_cell.angle_gamma   90.00
#
_symmetry.space_group_name_H-M   'P 1'
#
loop_
_entity.id
_entity.type
_entity.pdbx_description
1 polymer ?
#
loop_
_entity_poly.entity_id
_entity_poly.type
_entity_poly.pdbx_seq_one_letter_code
_entity_poly.pdbx_strand_id
1 'polypeptide(L)'
;MSENKIIAAIEFDHNDAKDMNTIADYIRDELASSFVKKTICDMANITPSKMSLEERLSLSSEIENKDLKVNISVCAGCGDDFDKKFNSAYSEFNDILKAAIIFEVLGFNRLADQLRERYAILVSENLLKSVRDIANVKKIISEDRSKAKKGKTNRHKSTALSIACNTWKKYPNASLPGLSAEIYAHLRNKWNDVPVVGTIERWLKESGMNPKSPQKNRDFKLVIGDKE
;
A
#
# COMPACT_ATOMS: atom_id res chain seq x y z
N MET A 1 -17.59 27.44 -28.98
CA MET A 1 -16.78 26.22 -28.85
C MET A 1 -17.08 25.65 -27.47
N SER A 2 -17.75 24.50 -27.43
CA SER A 2 -18.17 23.80 -26.21
C SER A 2 -16.97 23.48 -25.31
N GLU A 3 -17.19 23.41 -23.99
CA GLU A 3 -16.20 22.96 -23.01
C GLU A 3 -15.58 21.62 -23.48
N ASN A 4 -14.32 21.65 -23.92
CA ASN A 4 -13.61 20.44 -24.34
C ASN A 4 -13.26 19.63 -23.09
N LYS A 5 -14.05 18.58 -22.82
CA LYS A 5 -13.84 17.64 -21.72
C LYS A 5 -12.96 16.48 -22.20
N ILE A 6 -11.77 16.33 -21.61
CA ILE A 6 -10.83 15.25 -21.93
C ILE A 6 -10.96 14.12 -20.92
N ILE A 7 -11.52 12.97 -21.32
CA ILE A 7 -11.74 11.82 -20.43
C ILE A 7 -10.62 10.79 -20.63
N ALA A 8 -9.80 10.56 -19.60
CA ALA A 8 -8.85 9.45 -19.55
C ALA A 8 -9.35 8.42 -18.52
N ALA A 9 -9.78 7.24 -18.99
CA ALA A 9 -10.16 6.13 -18.13
C ALA A 9 -8.91 5.30 -17.80
N ILE A 10 -8.68 5.04 -16.51
CA ILE A 10 -7.58 4.22 -16.02
C ILE A 10 -8.20 3.01 -15.35
N GLU A 11 -7.96 1.84 -15.92
CA GLU A 11 -8.42 0.57 -15.37
C GLU A 11 -7.36 0.01 -14.42
N PHE A 12 -7.79 -0.40 -13.22
CA PHE A 12 -6.90 -0.92 -12.18
C PHE A 12 -7.07 -2.45 -12.06
N ASP A 13 -5.99 -3.21 -12.28
CA ASP A 13 -5.92 -4.62 -11.88
C ASP A 13 -5.04 -4.74 -10.62
N HIS A 14 -5.61 -5.30 -9.55
CA HIS A 14 -5.10 -5.22 -8.17
C HIS A 14 -4.09 -6.34 -7.83
N ASN A 15 -3.89 -7.32 -8.70
CA ASN A 15 -3.45 -8.66 -8.26
C ASN A 15 -2.01 -8.79 -7.71
N ASP A 16 -1.12 -7.80 -7.88
CA ASP A 16 0.31 -7.94 -7.52
C ASP A 16 0.86 -6.97 -6.45
N ALA A 17 0.03 -6.13 -5.83
CA ALA A 17 0.52 -5.10 -4.92
C ALA A 17 0.81 -5.62 -3.48
N LYS A 18 2.09 -5.67 -3.11
CA LYS A 18 2.54 -6.07 -1.75
C LYS A 18 2.50 -4.94 -0.71
N ASP A 19 2.47 -3.68 -1.15
CA ASP A 19 2.62 -2.47 -0.32
C ASP A 19 1.94 -1.26 -1.02
N MET A 20 1.34 -0.35 -0.24
CA MET A 20 0.70 0.88 -0.73
C MET A 20 1.62 1.77 -1.59
N ASN A 21 2.93 1.76 -1.35
CA ASN A 21 3.90 2.46 -2.21
C ASN A 21 3.95 1.85 -3.60
N THR A 22 3.92 0.52 -3.72
CA THR A 22 3.88 -0.18 -5.01
C THR A 22 2.61 0.16 -5.79
N ILE A 23 1.47 0.28 -5.10
CA ILE A 23 0.21 0.72 -5.70
C ILE A 23 0.34 2.16 -6.21
N ALA A 24 0.86 3.07 -5.38
CA ALA A 24 1.06 4.46 -5.75
C ALA A 24 1.99 4.61 -6.97
N ASP A 25 3.03 3.79 -7.03
CA ASP A 25 3.99 3.79 -8.14
C ASP A 25 3.35 3.28 -9.44
N TYR A 26 2.58 2.20 -9.37
CA TYR A 26 1.83 1.69 -10.51
C TYR A 26 0.81 2.70 -11.05
N ILE A 27 0.04 3.35 -10.17
CA ILE A 27 -0.92 4.40 -10.55
C ILE A 27 -0.21 5.54 -11.30
N ARG A 28 0.93 5.98 -10.79
CA ARG A 28 1.74 7.05 -11.38
C ARG A 28 2.27 6.66 -12.76
N ASP A 29 2.73 5.42 -12.93
CA ASP A 29 3.26 4.94 -14.22
C ASP A 29 2.15 4.75 -15.27
N GLU A 30 0.98 4.25 -14.87
CA GLU A 30 -0.16 4.07 -15.79
C GLU A 30 -0.78 5.42 -16.22
N LEU A 31 -0.86 6.38 -15.27
CA LEU A 31 -1.20 7.78 -15.57
C LEU A 31 -0.24 8.35 -16.61
N ALA A 32 1.07 8.25 -16.36
CA ALA A 32 2.10 8.75 -17.27
C ALA A 32 2.00 8.12 -18.67
N SER A 33 1.83 6.80 -18.73
CA SER A 33 1.64 6.07 -19.99
C SER A 33 0.43 6.59 -20.78
N SER A 34 -0.68 6.87 -20.09
CA SER A 34 -1.92 7.36 -20.70
C SER A 34 -1.75 8.75 -21.33
N PHE A 35 -1.04 9.66 -20.67
CA PHE A 35 -0.73 11.00 -21.21
C PHE A 35 0.20 10.96 -22.43
N VAL A 36 1.06 9.94 -22.52
CA VAL A 36 1.96 9.78 -23.68
C VAL A 36 1.22 9.13 -24.86
N LYS A 37 0.33 8.15 -24.61
CA LYS A 37 -0.34 7.36 -25.67
C LYS A 37 -1.39 8.14 -26.46
N LYS A 38 -2.08 9.10 -25.84
CA LYS A 38 -3.06 9.96 -26.51
C LYS A 38 -2.73 11.39 -26.19
N THR A 39 -2.34 12.16 -27.20
CA THR A 39 -1.99 13.56 -26.99
C THR A 39 -3.26 14.41 -26.84
N ILE A 40 -3.10 15.64 -26.37
CA ILE A 40 -4.22 16.59 -26.33
C ILE A 40 -4.65 16.97 -27.74
N CYS A 41 -3.73 17.04 -28.70
CA CYS A 41 -4.10 17.24 -30.10
C CYS A 41 -4.94 16.07 -30.62
N ASP A 42 -4.59 14.83 -30.29
CA ASP A 42 -5.42 13.65 -30.61
C ASP A 42 -6.81 13.73 -29.97
N MET A 43 -6.86 14.08 -28.68
CA MET A 43 -8.11 14.19 -27.90
C MET A 43 -9.01 15.33 -28.39
N ALA A 44 -8.43 16.44 -28.86
CA ALA A 44 -9.13 17.60 -29.39
C ALA A 44 -9.33 17.54 -30.91
N ASN A 45 -8.92 16.44 -31.56
CA ASN A 45 -8.95 16.25 -33.01
C ASN A 45 -8.25 17.38 -33.80
N ILE A 46 -7.16 17.88 -33.24
CA ILE A 46 -6.28 18.90 -33.83
C ILE A 46 -5.19 18.15 -34.60
N THR A 47 -5.00 18.50 -35.88
CA THR A 47 -3.94 17.92 -36.71
C THR A 47 -2.94 19.00 -37.11
N PRO A 48 -1.89 19.27 -36.31
CA PRO A 48 -0.96 20.37 -36.57
C PRO A 48 -0.30 20.29 -37.96
N SER A 49 -0.06 19.08 -38.47
CA SER A 49 0.52 18.86 -39.81
C SER A 49 -0.33 19.41 -40.96
N LYS A 50 -1.63 19.64 -40.76
CA LYS A 50 -2.54 20.26 -41.75
C LYS A 50 -2.63 21.78 -41.60
N MET A 51 -1.98 22.36 -40.61
CA MET A 51 -1.96 23.80 -40.34
C MET A 51 -0.67 24.42 -40.87
N SER A 52 -0.79 25.63 -41.40
CA SER A 52 0.32 26.55 -41.66
C SER A 52 1.04 26.95 -40.37
N LEU A 53 2.24 27.53 -40.49
CA LEU A 53 2.99 28.01 -39.33
C LEU A 53 2.25 29.13 -38.58
N GLU A 54 1.62 30.06 -39.30
CA GLU A 54 0.86 31.16 -38.72
C GLU A 54 -0.35 30.64 -37.91
N GLU A 55 -1.08 29.64 -38.44
CA GLU A 55 -2.19 29.01 -37.72
C GLU A 55 -1.72 28.30 -36.44
N ARG A 56 -0.56 27.61 -36.49
CA ARG A 56 0.02 26.97 -35.30
C ARG A 56 0.44 27.98 -34.25
N LEU A 57 1.01 29.12 -34.66
CA LEU A 57 1.40 30.20 -33.76
C LEU A 57 0.17 30.86 -33.12
N SER A 58 -0.87 31.13 -33.91
CA SER A 58 -2.15 31.65 -33.39
C SER A 58 -2.77 30.69 -32.38
N LEU A 59 -2.84 29.39 -32.69
CA LEU A 59 -3.36 28.37 -31.79
C LEU A 59 -2.53 28.26 -30.50
N SER A 60 -1.20 28.34 -30.61
CA SER A 60 -0.30 28.31 -29.45
C SER A 60 -0.53 29.50 -28.52
N SER A 61 -0.68 30.71 -29.09
CA SER A 61 -1.03 31.91 -28.34
C SER A 61 -2.41 31.80 -27.68
N GLU A 62 -3.40 31.21 -28.37
CA GLU A 62 -4.70 30.93 -27.76
C GLU A 62 -4.58 29.93 -26.59
N ILE A 63 -3.75 28.90 -26.69
CA ILE A 63 -3.52 27.91 -25.63
C ILE A 63 -2.86 28.53 -24.40
N GLU A 64 -1.84 29.36 -24.62
CA GLU A 64 -1.14 30.09 -23.55
C GLU A 64 -2.11 30.96 -22.74
N ASN A 65 -2.93 31.73 -23.47
CA ASN A 65 -3.86 32.70 -22.89
C ASN A 65 -5.18 32.09 -22.37
N LYS A 66 -5.56 30.89 -22.80
CA LYS A 66 -6.76 30.20 -22.29
C LYS A 66 -6.47 29.55 -20.94
N ASP A 67 -7.46 29.61 -20.04
CA ASP A 67 -7.48 28.80 -18.83
C ASP A 67 -7.92 27.37 -19.19
N LEU A 68 -7.01 26.60 -19.76
CA LEU A 68 -7.25 25.21 -20.17
C LEU A 68 -7.57 24.37 -18.94
N LYS A 69 -8.86 24.08 -18.72
CA LYS A 69 -9.31 23.18 -17.66
C LYS A 69 -9.34 21.76 -18.20
N VAL A 70 -8.22 21.07 -18.09
CA VAL A 70 -8.15 19.65 -18.44
C VAL A 70 -8.82 18.84 -17.32
N ASN A 71 -10.10 18.53 -17.50
CA ASN A 71 -10.88 17.71 -16.57
C ASN A 71 -10.58 16.23 -16.80
N ILE A 72 -9.51 15.70 -16.21
CA ILE A 72 -9.28 14.26 -16.22
C ILE A 72 -10.20 13.63 -15.17
N SER A 73 -11.02 12.68 -15.59
CA SER A 73 -11.86 11.92 -14.67
C SER A 73 -11.17 10.59 -14.38
N VAL A 74 -10.57 10.45 -13.21
CA VAL A 74 -10.18 9.12 -12.73
C VAL A 74 -11.43 8.45 -12.17
N CYS A 75 -12.00 7.51 -12.93
CA CYS A 75 -13.12 6.70 -12.49
C CYS A 75 -12.69 5.71 -11.39
N ALA A 76 -12.45 6.21 -10.18
CA ALA A 76 -12.17 5.37 -9.01
C ALA A 76 -13.43 5.08 -8.17
N GLY A 77 -14.59 5.64 -8.53
CA GLY A 77 -15.82 5.51 -7.73
C GLY A 77 -15.71 6.15 -6.34
N CYS A 78 -14.77 7.08 -6.13
CA CYS A 78 -14.38 7.59 -4.80
C CYS A 78 -15.12 8.86 -4.31
N GLY A 79 -16.12 9.37 -5.04
CA GLY A 79 -16.97 10.48 -4.61
C GLY A 79 -16.36 11.89 -4.75
N ASP A 80 -17.20 12.92 -4.53
CA ASP A 80 -16.93 14.33 -4.85
C ASP A 80 -15.67 14.95 -4.22
N ASP A 81 -15.24 14.45 -3.05
CA ASP A 81 -14.07 15.00 -2.33
C ASP A 81 -12.74 14.60 -3.02
N PHE A 82 -12.72 13.42 -3.66
CA PHE A 82 -11.59 12.99 -4.46
C PHE A 82 -11.48 13.86 -5.71
N ASP A 83 -12.59 14.08 -6.42
CA ASP A 83 -12.61 14.91 -7.63
C ASP A 83 -12.13 16.35 -7.34
N LYS A 84 -12.47 16.92 -6.18
CA LYS A 84 -11.97 18.24 -5.77
C LYS A 84 -10.46 18.26 -5.54
N LYS A 85 -9.92 17.30 -4.79
CA LYS A 85 -8.46 17.18 -4.55
C LYS A 85 -7.71 16.90 -5.83
N PHE A 86 -8.29 16.06 -6.68
CA PHE A 86 -7.83 15.79 -8.02
C PHE A 86 -7.74 17.08 -8.83
N ASN A 87 -8.85 17.78 -9.05
CA ASN A 87 -8.87 19.05 -9.79
C ASN A 87 -7.89 20.10 -9.24
N SER A 88 -7.72 20.18 -7.91
CA SER A 88 -6.73 21.05 -7.29
C SER A 88 -5.30 20.69 -7.70
N ALA A 89 -4.91 19.42 -7.60
CA ALA A 89 -3.56 18.96 -8.00
C ALA A 89 -3.31 19.16 -9.51
N TYR A 90 -4.35 19.01 -10.33
CA TYR A 90 -4.30 19.27 -11.77
C TYR A 90 -4.03 20.74 -12.10
N SER A 91 -4.70 21.65 -11.39
CA SER A 91 -4.56 23.08 -11.62
C SER A 91 -3.17 23.62 -11.26
N GLU A 92 -2.50 22.99 -10.28
CA GLU A 92 -1.18 23.42 -9.80
C GLU A 92 -0.08 23.31 -10.88
N PHE A 93 -0.21 22.35 -11.80
CA PHE A 93 0.80 22.06 -12.82
C PHE A 93 0.35 22.39 -14.24
N ASN A 94 -0.73 23.17 -14.40
CA ASN A 94 -1.36 23.43 -15.71
C ASN A 94 -0.38 24.04 -16.74
N ASP A 95 0.56 24.86 -16.29
CA ASP A 95 1.54 25.51 -17.17
C ASP A 95 2.45 24.50 -17.89
N ILE A 96 2.79 23.36 -17.24
CA ILE A 96 3.59 22.29 -17.85
C ILE A 96 2.78 21.61 -18.96
N LEU A 97 1.50 21.37 -18.71
CA LEU A 97 0.61 20.78 -19.70
C LEU A 97 0.39 21.73 -20.89
N LYS A 98 0.14 23.02 -20.63
CA LYS A 98 0.07 24.06 -21.68
C LYS A 98 1.32 24.08 -22.53
N ALA A 99 2.50 24.11 -21.90
CA ALA A 99 3.76 24.07 -22.62
C ALA A 99 3.84 22.83 -23.52
N ALA A 100 3.49 21.65 -23.00
CA ALA A 100 3.49 20.41 -23.77
C ALA A 100 2.58 20.50 -25.02
N ILE A 101 1.38 21.05 -24.89
CA ILE A 101 0.45 21.23 -26.02
C ILE A 101 1.04 22.21 -27.05
N ILE A 102 1.60 23.34 -26.60
CA ILE A 102 2.24 24.33 -27.50
C ILE A 102 3.39 23.69 -28.27
N PHE A 103 4.26 22.96 -27.59
CA PHE A 103 5.37 22.26 -28.24
C PHE A 103 4.88 21.24 -29.27
N GLU A 104 3.79 20.53 -28.99
CA GLU A 104 3.18 19.61 -29.95
C GLU A 104 2.59 20.33 -31.17
N VAL A 105 1.83 21.41 -30.96
CA VAL A 105 1.26 22.24 -32.03
C VAL A 105 2.37 22.78 -32.94
N LEU A 106 3.50 23.17 -32.37
CA LEU A 106 4.66 23.67 -33.13
C LEU A 106 5.49 22.54 -33.78
N GLY A 107 5.24 21.27 -33.46
CA GLY A 107 5.90 20.10 -34.05
C GLY A 107 7.10 19.56 -33.26
N PHE A 108 7.34 20.04 -32.05
CA PHE A 108 8.37 19.53 -31.13
C PHE A 108 7.87 18.31 -30.34
N ASN A 109 7.42 17.28 -31.04
CA ASN A 109 6.71 16.13 -30.46
C ASN A 109 7.49 15.44 -29.33
N ARG A 110 8.80 15.23 -29.50
CA ARG A 110 9.64 14.59 -28.46
C ARG A 110 9.64 15.39 -27.15
N LEU A 111 9.69 16.72 -27.23
CA LEU A 111 9.69 17.57 -26.04
C LEU A 111 8.29 17.62 -25.41
N ALA A 112 7.26 17.66 -26.24
CA ALA A 112 5.87 17.57 -25.79
C ALA A 112 5.61 16.27 -25.01
N ASP A 113 6.11 15.12 -25.49
CA ASP A 113 6.01 13.83 -24.81
C ASP A 113 6.69 13.87 -23.43
N GLN A 114 7.91 14.39 -23.37
CA GLN A 114 8.66 14.52 -22.12
C GLN A 114 7.95 15.42 -21.10
N LEU A 115 7.35 16.52 -21.55
CA LEU A 115 6.60 17.43 -20.68
C LEU A 115 5.29 16.82 -20.18
N ARG A 116 4.57 16.07 -21.03
CA ARG A 116 3.37 15.32 -20.63
C ARG A 116 3.67 14.24 -19.60
N GLU A 117 4.75 13.49 -19.79
CA GLU A 117 5.22 12.49 -18.82
C GLU A 117 5.53 13.16 -17.48
N ARG A 118 6.29 14.27 -17.50
CA ARG A 118 6.61 15.04 -16.28
C ARG A 118 5.38 15.58 -15.57
N TYR A 119 4.42 16.12 -16.33
CA TYR A 119 3.15 16.59 -15.79
C TYR A 119 2.41 15.46 -15.06
N ALA A 120 2.27 14.29 -15.69
CA ALA A 120 1.59 13.15 -15.10
C ALA A 120 2.26 12.65 -13.81
N ILE A 121 3.61 12.63 -13.78
CA ILE A 121 4.37 12.29 -12.58
C ILE A 121 4.08 13.27 -11.44
N LEU A 122 4.18 14.58 -11.70
CA LEU A 122 3.97 15.62 -10.68
C LEU A 122 2.57 15.57 -10.07
N VAL A 123 1.55 15.46 -10.93
CA VAL A 123 0.16 15.31 -10.50
C VAL A 123 -0.02 14.06 -9.65
N SER A 124 0.53 12.92 -10.08
CA SER A 124 0.43 11.65 -9.36
C SER A 124 1.11 11.71 -8.00
N GLU A 125 2.30 12.31 -7.93
CA GLU A 125 3.03 12.49 -6.68
C GLU A 125 2.29 13.38 -5.70
N ASN A 126 1.70 14.48 -6.18
CA ASN A 126 0.91 15.39 -5.36
C ASN A 126 -0.33 14.67 -4.79
N LEU A 127 -1.08 13.96 -5.64
CA LEU A 127 -2.27 13.20 -5.23
C LEU A 127 -1.94 12.10 -4.22
N LEU A 128 -0.87 11.36 -4.47
CA LEU A 128 -0.50 10.19 -3.68
C LEU A 128 0.39 10.52 -2.48
N LYS A 129 0.77 11.79 -2.29
CA LYS A 129 1.61 12.25 -1.18
C LYS A 129 1.05 11.81 0.18
N SER A 130 -0.23 12.08 0.41
CA SER A 130 -0.90 11.71 1.67
C SER A 130 -0.96 10.20 1.90
N VAL A 131 -1.11 9.41 0.82
CA VAL A 131 -1.12 7.94 0.88
C VAL A 131 0.26 7.41 1.28
N ARG A 132 1.32 7.96 0.67
CA ARG A 132 2.71 7.63 1.01
C ARG A 132 3.07 8.04 2.44
N ASP A 133 2.64 9.22 2.88
CA ASP A 133 2.87 9.69 4.25
C ASP A 133 2.21 8.77 5.28
N ILE A 134 0.97 8.33 5.05
CA ILE A 134 0.28 7.38 5.92
C ILE A 134 0.98 6.02 5.94
N ALA A 135 1.42 5.53 4.77
CA ALA A 135 2.15 4.26 4.67
C ALA A 135 3.48 4.32 5.47
N ASN A 136 4.21 5.42 5.33
CA ASN A 136 5.46 5.67 6.05
C ASN A 136 5.25 5.74 7.56
N VAL A 137 4.23 6.48 8.03
CA VAL A 137 3.89 6.56 9.46
C VAL A 137 3.53 5.18 10.02
N LYS A 138 2.71 4.39 9.31
CA LYS A 138 2.37 3.03 9.73
C LYS A 138 3.60 2.13 9.82
N LYS A 139 4.52 2.23 8.86
CA LYS A 139 5.78 1.49 8.86
C LYS A 139 6.64 1.86 10.07
N ILE A 140 6.83 3.15 10.34
CA ILE A 140 7.58 3.65 11.50
C ILE A 140 6.96 3.13 12.81
N ILE A 141 5.64 3.23 12.98
CA ILE A 141 4.94 2.72 14.17
C ILE A 141 5.11 1.20 14.31
N SER A 142 5.04 0.46 13.21
CA SER A 142 5.23 -0.99 13.21
C SER A 142 6.66 -1.38 13.60
N GLU A 143 7.65 -0.66 13.07
CA GLU A 143 9.07 -0.84 13.42
C GLU A 143 9.33 -0.48 14.88
N ASP A 144 8.76 0.62 15.38
CA ASP A 144 8.86 1.04 16.77
C ASP A 144 8.22 0.02 17.72
N ARG A 145 7.01 -0.46 17.41
CA ARG A 145 6.36 -1.57 18.14
C ARG A 145 7.20 -2.85 18.12
N SER A 146 7.86 -3.14 17.01
CA SER A 146 8.73 -4.32 16.87
C SER A 146 10.01 -4.17 17.69
N LYS A 147 10.60 -2.98 17.74
CA LYS A 147 11.75 -2.64 18.61
C LYS A 147 11.34 -2.68 20.09
N ALA A 148 10.20 -2.12 20.46
CA ALA A 148 9.66 -2.15 21.82
C ALA A 148 9.30 -3.57 22.31
N LYS A 149 8.97 -4.49 21.41
CA LYS A 149 8.79 -5.92 21.72
C LYS A 149 10.10 -6.67 21.98
N LYS A 150 11.23 -6.16 21.47
CA LYS A 150 12.55 -6.80 21.54
C LYS A 150 13.12 -6.64 22.95
N GLY A 151 12.72 -7.53 23.87
CA GLY A 151 13.25 -7.58 25.25
C GLY A 151 12.19 -7.82 26.34
N LYS A 152 10.90 -7.57 26.06
CA LYS A 152 9.81 -7.91 26.98
C LYS A 152 9.36 -9.36 26.80
N THR A 153 10.24 -10.30 27.16
CA THR A 153 9.83 -11.69 27.31
C THR A 153 8.94 -11.78 28.55
N ASN A 154 7.69 -12.22 28.41
CA ASN A 154 6.81 -12.44 29.56
C ASN A 154 7.54 -13.37 30.55
N ARG A 155 7.59 -12.99 31.84
CA ARG A 155 8.33 -13.71 32.90
C ARG A 155 7.98 -15.20 32.99
N HIS A 156 6.78 -15.57 32.55
CA HIS A 156 6.27 -16.94 32.59
C HIS A 156 6.68 -17.80 31.39
N LYS A 157 7.34 -17.23 30.36
CA LYS A 157 7.74 -17.99 29.15
C LYS A 157 8.68 -19.15 29.47
N SER A 158 9.69 -18.91 30.30
CA SER A 158 10.66 -19.95 30.69
C SER A 158 9.97 -21.10 31.44
N THR A 159 9.11 -20.76 32.42
CA THR A 159 8.33 -21.74 33.20
C THR A 159 7.40 -22.55 32.32
N ALA A 160 6.66 -21.91 31.40
CA ALA A 160 5.77 -22.60 30.46
C ALA A 160 6.53 -23.59 29.58
N LEU A 161 7.70 -23.21 29.06
CA LEU A 161 8.55 -24.08 28.23
C LEU A 161 9.11 -25.27 29.04
N SER A 162 9.50 -25.04 30.29
CA SER A 162 9.98 -26.11 31.18
C SER A 162 8.90 -27.14 31.49
N ILE A 163 7.69 -26.69 31.88
CA ILE A 163 6.54 -27.58 32.13
C ILE A 163 6.20 -28.37 30.87
N ALA A 164 6.17 -27.73 29.70
CA ALA A 164 5.86 -28.39 28.45
C ALA A 164 6.90 -29.46 28.08
N CYS A 165 8.19 -29.14 28.22
CA CYS A 165 9.29 -30.09 27.98
C CYS A 165 9.18 -31.33 28.88
N ASN A 166 8.97 -31.13 30.19
CA ASN A 166 8.82 -32.24 31.14
C ASN A 166 7.55 -33.06 30.87
N THR A 167 6.45 -32.39 30.51
CA THR A 167 5.18 -33.06 30.21
C THR A 167 5.28 -33.89 28.95
N TRP A 168 5.91 -33.39 27.88
CA TRP A 168 6.13 -34.15 26.65
C TRP A 168 7.14 -35.30 26.81
N LYS A 169 8.12 -35.19 27.71
CA LYS A 169 8.99 -36.33 28.05
C LYS A 169 8.20 -37.49 28.67
N LYS A 170 7.23 -37.19 29.54
CA LYS A 170 6.39 -38.21 30.20
C LYS A 170 5.20 -38.67 29.35
N TYR A 171 4.60 -37.74 28.61
CA TYR A 171 3.44 -37.95 27.75
C TYR A 171 3.74 -37.41 26.34
N PRO A 172 4.48 -38.17 25.51
CA PRO A 172 4.85 -37.73 24.16
C PRO A 172 3.66 -37.49 23.22
N ASN A 173 2.49 -38.02 23.56
CA ASN A 173 1.24 -37.84 22.83
C ASN A 173 0.42 -36.61 23.28
N ALA A 174 0.86 -35.86 24.30
CA ALA A 174 0.13 -34.72 24.82
C ALA A 174 -0.13 -33.67 23.72
N SER A 175 -1.40 -33.38 23.46
CA SER A 175 -1.79 -32.46 22.39
C SER A 175 -1.34 -31.03 22.69
N LEU A 176 -0.75 -30.36 21.72
CA LEU A 176 -0.33 -28.97 21.84
C LEU A 176 -1.44 -28.01 22.32
N PRO A 177 -2.69 -28.06 21.79
CA PRO A 177 -3.77 -27.22 22.30
C PRO A 177 -4.15 -27.54 23.75
N GLY A 178 -4.23 -28.83 24.10
CA GLY A 178 -4.54 -29.26 25.47
C GLY A 178 -3.46 -28.81 26.45
N LEU A 179 -2.19 -28.99 26.09
CA LEU A 179 -1.06 -28.63 26.95
C LEU A 179 -0.99 -27.13 27.19
N SER A 180 -1.29 -26.33 26.15
CA SER A 180 -1.34 -24.87 26.27
C SER A 180 -2.44 -24.40 27.22
N ALA A 181 -3.62 -25.04 27.18
CA ALA A 181 -4.74 -24.73 28.06
C ALA A 181 -4.47 -25.12 29.52
N GLU A 182 -3.90 -26.30 29.75
CA GLU A 182 -3.51 -26.77 31.08
C GLU A 182 -2.42 -25.88 31.71
N ILE A 183 -1.38 -25.53 30.95
CA ILE A 183 -0.32 -24.61 31.43
C ILE A 183 -0.92 -23.25 31.76
N TYR A 184 -1.84 -22.72 30.94
CA TYR A 184 -2.55 -21.49 31.26
C TYR A 184 -3.29 -21.58 32.59
N ALA A 185 -4.07 -22.65 32.80
CA ALA A 185 -4.82 -22.85 34.04
C ALA A 185 -3.89 -22.94 35.25
N HIS A 186 -2.78 -23.69 35.15
CA HIS A 186 -1.78 -23.78 36.21
C HIS A 186 -1.16 -22.43 36.57
N LEU A 187 -0.75 -21.66 35.57
CA LEU A 187 -0.16 -20.34 35.79
C LEU A 187 -1.20 -19.36 36.34
N ARG A 188 -2.43 -19.39 35.83
CA ARG A 188 -3.52 -18.48 36.23
C ARG A 188 -3.97 -18.69 37.68
N ASN A 189 -3.86 -19.92 38.19
CA ASN A 189 -4.10 -20.22 39.59
C ASN A 189 -3.06 -19.60 40.52
N LYS A 190 -1.84 -19.30 40.02
CA LYS A 190 -0.74 -18.72 40.82
C LYS A 190 -0.52 -17.23 40.57
N TRP A 191 -0.86 -16.73 39.40
CA TRP A 191 -0.59 -15.35 38.99
C TRP A 191 -1.74 -14.75 38.17
N ASN A 192 -1.97 -13.44 38.33
CA ASN A 192 -2.98 -12.70 37.57
C ASN A 192 -2.47 -12.23 36.20
N ASP A 193 -1.16 -12.07 36.02
CA ASP A 193 -0.50 -11.52 34.82
C ASP A 193 -0.04 -12.61 33.83
N VAL A 194 -0.91 -13.60 33.60
CA VAL A 194 -0.59 -14.79 32.80
C VAL A 194 -0.91 -14.56 31.32
N PRO A 195 -0.02 -14.97 30.39
CA PRO A 195 -0.26 -14.88 28.96
C PRO A 195 -1.48 -15.73 28.55
N VAL A 196 -2.30 -15.23 27.62
CA VAL A 196 -3.44 -16.00 27.06
C VAL A 196 -2.99 -17.30 26.39
N VAL A 197 -3.85 -18.32 26.37
CA VAL A 197 -3.57 -19.67 25.83
C VAL A 197 -2.88 -19.65 24.47
N GLY A 198 -3.36 -18.82 23.52
CA GLY A 198 -2.77 -18.72 22.18
C GLY A 198 -1.32 -18.20 22.16
N THR A 199 -0.93 -17.39 23.15
CA THR A 199 0.45 -16.93 23.31
C THR A 199 1.36 -18.07 23.78
N ILE A 200 0.87 -18.89 24.72
CA ILE A 200 1.59 -20.08 25.20
C ILE A 200 1.74 -21.08 24.06
N GLU A 201 0.66 -21.36 23.31
CA GLU A 201 0.68 -22.27 22.17
C GLU A 201 1.73 -21.83 21.12
N ARG A 202 1.82 -20.53 20.86
CA ARG A 202 2.83 -19.96 19.97
C ARG A 202 4.25 -20.20 20.48
N TRP A 203 4.53 -19.96 21.75
CA TRP A 203 5.85 -20.25 22.33
C TRP A 203 6.22 -21.72 22.24
N LEU A 204 5.26 -22.61 22.46
CA LEU A 204 5.43 -24.05 22.35
C LEU A 204 5.68 -24.52 20.90
N LYS A 205 5.08 -23.87 19.90
CA LYS A 205 5.40 -24.12 18.48
C LYS A 205 6.79 -23.61 18.12
N GLU A 206 7.12 -22.39 18.52
CA GLU A 206 8.40 -21.74 18.23
C GLU A 206 9.59 -22.45 18.91
N SER A 207 9.36 -23.18 20.02
CA SER A 207 10.43 -23.92 20.71
C SER A 207 10.90 -25.17 19.98
N GLY A 208 10.12 -25.67 19.01
CA GLY A 208 10.44 -26.92 18.29
C GLY A 208 10.34 -28.19 19.14
N MET A 209 9.91 -28.11 20.41
CA MET A 209 9.87 -29.24 21.35
C MET A 209 8.62 -30.12 21.20
N ASN A 210 7.64 -29.67 20.42
CA ASN A 210 6.38 -30.39 20.22
C ASN A 210 6.61 -31.76 19.53
N PRO A 211 6.29 -32.89 20.19
CA PRO A 211 6.47 -34.22 19.61
C PRO A 211 5.63 -34.40 18.35
N LYS A 212 6.21 -35.04 17.33
CA LYS A 212 5.51 -35.42 16.10
C LYS A 212 4.76 -36.76 16.28
N SER A 213 3.99 -36.88 17.36
CA SER A 213 3.16 -38.07 17.58
C SER A 213 1.92 -38.03 16.67
N PRO A 214 1.63 -39.09 15.89
CA PRO A 214 0.43 -39.16 15.07
C PRO A 214 -0.85 -39.26 15.90
N GLN A 215 -0.78 -39.87 17.10
CA GLN A 215 -1.89 -39.91 18.05
C GLN A 215 -1.69 -38.84 19.12
N LYS A 216 -2.67 -37.95 19.24
CA LYS A 216 -2.70 -36.86 20.22
C LYS A 216 -3.73 -37.17 21.30
N ASN A 217 -3.34 -37.15 22.58
CA ASN A 217 -4.25 -37.29 23.71
C ASN A 217 -4.46 -35.95 24.43
N ARG A 218 -5.61 -35.83 25.08
CA ARG A 218 -5.91 -34.78 26.07
C ARG A 218 -5.87 -35.29 27.51
N ASP A 219 -5.78 -36.61 27.69
CA ASP A 219 -5.68 -37.24 28.99
C ASP A 219 -4.21 -37.35 29.42
N PHE A 220 -3.71 -36.27 30.02
CA PHE A 220 -2.38 -36.20 30.62
C PHE A 220 -2.42 -35.25 31.82
N LYS A 221 -1.42 -35.35 32.70
CA LYS A 221 -1.23 -34.41 33.81
C LYS A 221 0.04 -33.60 33.58
N LEU A 222 0.01 -32.31 33.89
CA LEU A 222 1.19 -31.46 33.81
C LEU A 222 2.30 -32.00 34.70
N VAL A 223 3.52 -32.09 34.16
CA VAL A 223 4.72 -32.42 34.93
C VAL A 223 5.40 -31.11 35.31
N ILE A 224 5.03 -30.60 36.48
CA ILE A 224 5.65 -29.45 37.10
C ILE A 224 6.82 -29.99 37.91
N GLY A 225 8.05 -29.54 37.64
CA GLY A 225 9.21 -30.01 38.39
C GLY A 225 9.07 -29.62 39.86
N ASP A 226 9.28 -30.57 40.77
CA ASP A 226 9.32 -30.30 42.19
C ASP A 226 10.48 -29.36 42.50
N LYS A 227 10.14 -28.13 42.92
CA LYS A 227 10.76 -27.46 44.06
C LYS A 227 9.97 -26.21 44.43
N GLU A 228 9.68 -26.13 45.72
CA GLU A 228 9.38 -24.93 46.50
C GLU A 228 10.34 -23.77 46.17
#